data_AF-X1U9I3-F1
#
_entry.id   AF-X1U9I3-F1
#
_cell.length_a   1.000
_cell.length_b   1.000
_cell.length_c   1.000
_cell.angle_alpha   90.00
_cell.angle_beta   90.00
_cell.angle_gamma   90.00
#
_symmetry.space_group_name_H-M   'P 1'
#
loop_
_entity.id
_entity.type
_entity.pdbx_description
1 polymer ?
#
loop_
_entity_poly.entity_id
_entity_poly.type
_entity_poly.pdbx_seq_one_letter_code
_entity_poly.pdbx_strand_id
1 'polypeptide(L)'
;RHRVASYSQMSQQRTDERDFVFTIPPEIEKNGELAEEFREKVEALAGFYAKVVDKGIPKGQARYILPNACTTQVIMTMNARSLFNLIAQRTCGVEEWEFRMIATRIHQALLVVAPSIFRHAGPRCVTDLVCLEGKKGEMCGRYKSIPGAVLRDGFYRKTKDHLQSMRVIQIKEKTRSNK
;
A
#
# COMPACT_ATOMS: atom_id res chain seq x y z
N ARG A 1 3.46 -5.10 -0.66
CA ARG A 1 2.36 -6.03 -0.28
C ARG A 1 2.55 -6.42 1.18
N HIS A 2 1.49 -6.47 1.99
CA HIS A 2 1.57 -6.83 3.40
C HIS A 2 1.18 -8.29 3.59
N ARG A 3 2.07 -9.10 4.18
CA ARG A 3 1.84 -10.54 4.42
C ARG A 3 1.35 -10.83 5.83
N VAL A 4 1.64 -9.95 6.78
CA VAL A 4 1.31 -10.13 8.20
C VAL A 4 -0.07 -9.53 8.48
N ALA A 5 -1.08 -10.14 7.89
CA ALA A 5 -2.49 -9.75 7.93
C ALA A 5 -3.37 -10.94 7.53
N SER A 6 -4.59 -10.98 8.05
CA SER A 6 -5.62 -11.91 7.60
C SER A 6 -6.53 -11.20 6.62
N TYR A 7 -6.81 -11.81 5.47
CA TYR A 7 -7.63 -11.24 4.41
C TYR A 7 -8.83 -12.13 4.10
N SER A 8 -9.97 -11.51 3.84
CA SER A 8 -11.12 -12.16 3.21
C SER A 8 -11.59 -11.24 2.09
N GLN A 9 -11.44 -11.70 0.85
CA GLN A 9 -11.76 -10.92 -0.35
C GLN A 9 -12.98 -11.53 -1.04
N MET A 10 -13.82 -10.66 -1.62
CA MET A 10 -14.90 -11.04 -2.51
C MET A 10 -14.38 -11.81 -3.72
N SER A 11 -14.88 -13.03 -3.94
CA SER A 11 -14.40 -13.90 -5.02
C SER A 11 -15.15 -13.63 -6.32
N GLN A 12 -14.46 -13.10 -7.32
CA GLN A 12 -14.95 -12.97 -8.70
C GLN A 12 -15.19 -14.32 -9.41
N GLN A 13 -14.77 -15.44 -8.82
CA GLN A 13 -15.09 -16.77 -9.37
C GLN A 13 -16.51 -17.21 -9.03
N ARG A 14 -17.08 -16.66 -7.94
CA ARG A 14 -18.37 -17.07 -7.38
C ARG A 14 -19.42 -15.96 -7.45
N THR A 15 -18.97 -14.71 -7.36
CA THR A 15 -19.83 -13.53 -7.39
C THR A 15 -20.26 -13.24 -8.82
N ASP A 16 -21.50 -12.82 -8.99
CA ASP A 16 -21.98 -12.29 -10.26
C ASP A 16 -21.49 -10.85 -10.42
N GLU A 17 -20.77 -10.58 -11.50
CA GLU A 17 -20.15 -9.28 -11.79
C GLU A 17 -20.77 -8.66 -13.05
N ARG A 18 -22.06 -8.91 -13.33
CA ARG A 18 -22.74 -8.28 -14.48
C ARG A 18 -22.85 -6.76 -14.33
N ASP A 19 -23.01 -6.29 -13.09
CA ASP A 19 -23.15 -4.88 -12.73
C ASP A 19 -22.01 -4.47 -11.80
N PHE A 20 -20.76 -4.79 -12.16
CA PHE A 20 -19.63 -4.46 -11.31
C PHE A 20 -19.44 -2.95 -11.19
N VAL A 21 -19.17 -2.48 -9.98
CA VAL A 21 -18.79 -1.09 -9.73
C VAL A 21 -17.33 -0.91 -10.11
N PHE A 22 -16.97 0.20 -10.75
CA PHE A 22 -15.60 0.51 -11.12
C PHE A 22 -15.16 1.89 -10.66
N THR A 23 -13.84 2.11 -10.59
CA THR A 23 -13.23 3.41 -10.27
C THR A 23 -12.50 3.96 -11.49
N ILE A 24 -12.72 5.23 -11.82
CA ILE A 24 -11.96 5.94 -12.85
C ILE A 24 -10.75 6.62 -12.18
N PRO A 25 -9.52 6.45 -12.70
CA PRO A 25 -8.35 7.18 -12.21
C PRO A 25 -8.53 8.70 -12.29
N PRO A 26 -8.12 9.49 -11.27
CA PRO A 26 -8.32 10.93 -11.22
C PRO A 26 -7.73 11.69 -12.42
N GLU A 27 -6.60 11.21 -12.96
CA GLU A 27 -5.99 11.84 -14.14
C GLU A 27 -6.82 11.64 -15.41
N ILE A 28 -7.55 10.51 -15.51
CA ILE A 28 -8.50 10.27 -16.60
C ILE A 28 -9.78 11.09 -16.35
N GLU A 29 -10.28 11.11 -15.11
CA GLU A 29 -11.50 11.83 -14.73
C GLU A 29 -11.40 13.35 -14.98
N LYS A 30 -10.21 13.95 -14.86
CA LYS A 30 -9.98 15.36 -15.20
C LYS A 30 -10.26 15.71 -16.67
N ASN A 31 -10.14 14.73 -17.57
CA ASN A 31 -10.47 14.90 -18.97
C ASN A 31 -11.84 14.28 -19.22
N GLY A 32 -12.89 15.12 -19.23
CA GLY A 32 -14.27 14.66 -19.36
C GLY A 32 -14.51 13.77 -20.57
N GLU A 33 -13.88 14.05 -21.72
CA GLU A 33 -14.03 13.23 -22.93
C GLU A 33 -13.44 11.83 -22.74
N LEU A 34 -12.21 11.75 -22.20
CA LEU A 34 -11.58 10.46 -21.89
C LEU A 34 -12.31 9.70 -20.77
N ALA A 35 -12.92 10.41 -19.83
CA ALA A 35 -13.70 9.80 -18.76
C ALA A 35 -14.99 9.14 -19.29
N GLU A 36 -15.68 9.80 -20.22
CA GLU A 36 -16.83 9.21 -20.93
C GLU A 36 -16.40 8.02 -21.79
N GLU A 37 -15.34 8.15 -22.59
CA GLU A 37 -14.85 7.03 -23.40
C GLU A 37 -14.46 5.84 -22.51
N PHE A 38 -13.77 6.09 -21.39
CA PHE A 38 -13.41 5.05 -20.43
C PHE A 38 -14.65 4.32 -19.90
N ARG A 39 -15.70 5.07 -19.53
CA ARG A 39 -16.98 4.50 -19.05
C ARG A 39 -17.61 3.62 -20.12
N GLU A 40 -17.73 4.10 -21.35
CA GLU A 40 -18.29 3.33 -22.47
C GLU A 40 -17.53 2.01 -22.69
N LYS A 41 -16.19 2.04 -22.65
CA LYS A 41 -15.39 0.81 -22.79
C LYS A 41 -15.66 -0.17 -21.65
N VAL A 42 -15.73 0.32 -20.41
CA VAL A 42 -15.99 -0.54 -19.24
C VAL A 42 -17.39 -1.16 -19.30
N GLU A 43 -18.40 -0.40 -19.71
CA GLU A 43 -19.76 -0.90 -19.91
C GLU A 43 -19.82 -1.95 -21.03
N ALA A 44 -19.10 -1.75 -22.13
CA ALA A 44 -18.99 -2.73 -23.20
C ALA A 44 -18.34 -4.05 -22.71
N LEU A 45 -17.32 -3.98 -21.85
CA LEU A 45 -16.70 -5.16 -21.23
C LEU A 45 -17.69 -5.88 -20.30
N ALA A 46 -18.49 -5.15 -19.53
CA ALA A 46 -19.54 -5.71 -18.67
C ALA A 46 -20.61 -6.44 -19.51
N GLY A 47 -21.08 -5.82 -20.60
CA GLY A 47 -22.02 -6.45 -21.53
C GLY A 47 -21.46 -7.72 -22.17
N PHE A 48 -20.16 -7.73 -22.52
CA PHE A 48 -19.51 -8.94 -23.02
C PHE A 48 -19.39 -10.02 -21.93
N TYR A 49 -19.02 -9.66 -20.70
CA TYR A 49 -19.01 -10.57 -19.56
C TYR A 49 -20.38 -11.23 -19.36
N ALA A 50 -21.46 -10.45 -19.35
CA ALA A 50 -22.83 -10.95 -19.20
C ALA A 50 -23.16 -11.97 -20.31
N LYS A 51 -22.85 -11.64 -21.57
CA LYS A 51 -23.06 -12.54 -22.72
C LYS A 51 -22.28 -13.85 -22.60
N VAL A 52 -21.05 -13.81 -22.08
CA VAL A 52 -20.22 -15.01 -21.87
C VAL A 52 -20.85 -15.91 -20.79
N VAL A 53 -21.31 -15.32 -19.69
CA VAL A 53 -21.98 -16.05 -18.61
C VAL A 53 -23.32 -16.62 -19.06
N ASP A 54 -24.12 -15.87 -19.82
CA ASP A 54 -25.41 -16.32 -20.37
C ASP A 54 -25.27 -17.51 -21.33
N LYS A 55 -24.12 -17.65 -21.99
CA LYS A 55 -23.78 -18.82 -22.81
C LYS A 55 -23.35 -20.05 -21.99
N GLY A 56 -23.45 -20.00 -20.66
CA GLY A 56 -23.11 -21.09 -19.77
C GLY A 56 -21.62 -21.23 -19.46
N ILE A 57 -20.78 -20.27 -19.86
CA ILE A 57 -19.36 -20.29 -19.50
C ILE A 57 -19.21 -19.94 -18.01
N PRO A 58 -18.43 -20.71 -17.22
CA PRO A 58 -18.26 -20.44 -15.80
C PRO A 58 -17.74 -19.02 -15.51
N LYS A 59 -18.29 -18.37 -14.48
CA LYS A 59 -17.91 -17.01 -14.05
C LYS A 59 -16.40 -16.82 -13.85
N GLY A 60 -15.73 -17.85 -13.31
CA GLY A 60 -14.29 -17.87 -13.12
C GLY A 60 -13.45 -17.79 -14.39
N GLN A 61 -14.02 -18.13 -15.56
CA GLN A 61 -13.41 -17.95 -16.88
C GLN A 61 -13.90 -16.65 -17.53
N ALA A 62 -15.18 -16.31 -17.35
CA ALA A 62 -15.74 -15.07 -17.87
C ALA A 62 -14.99 -13.83 -17.32
N ARG A 63 -14.56 -13.86 -16.05
CA ARG A 63 -13.88 -12.75 -15.39
C ARG A 63 -12.57 -12.30 -16.05
N TYR A 64 -11.98 -13.07 -16.96
CA TYR A 64 -10.73 -12.69 -17.63
C TYR A 64 -10.86 -11.41 -18.47
N ILE A 65 -12.09 -11.01 -18.79
CA ILE A 65 -12.38 -9.75 -19.47
C ILE A 65 -12.53 -8.56 -18.51
N LEU A 66 -12.69 -8.81 -17.21
CA LEU A 66 -12.95 -7.75 -16.23
C LEU A 66 -11.69 -6.88 -16.03
N PRO A 67 -11.81 -5.53 -16.11
CA PRO A 67 -10.68 -4.63 -15.96
C PRO A 67 -10.21 -4.52 -14.50
N ASN A 68 -8.97 -4.09 -14.28
CA ASN A 68 -8.46 -3.77 -12.94
C ASN A 68 -9.22 -2.64 -12.23
N ALA A 69 -10.00 -1.85 -12.98
CA ALA A 69 -10.85 -0.80 -12.45
C ALA A 69 -12.04 -1.36 -11.64
N CYS A 70 -12.37 -2.66 -11.79
CA CYS A 70 -13.42 -3.31 -11.01
C CYS A 70 -13.11 -3.20 -9.51
N THR A 71 -14.07 -2.67 -8.77
CA THR A 71 -13.97 -2.61 -7.31
C THR A 71 -14.11 -4.00 -6.72
N THR A 72 -13.46 -4.21 -5.58
CA THR A 72 -13.55 -5.44 -4.82
C THR A 72 -13.64 -5.13 -3.35
N GLN A 73 -14.38 -5.95 -2.62
CA GLN A 73 -14.48 -5.82 -1.18
C GLN A 73 -13.44 -6.71 -0.51
N VAL A 74 -12.68 -6.13 0.42
CA VAL A 74 -11.66 -6.83 1.19
C VAL A 74 -11.85 -6.51 2.66
N ILE A 75 -12.08 -7.55 3.45
CA ILE A 75 -11.99 -7.51 4.91
C ILE A 75 -10.55 -7.83 5.27
N MET A 76 -9.93 -6.97 6.07
CA MET A 76 -8.53 -7.11 6.48
C MET A 76 -8.43 -6.98 7.99
N THR A 77 -7.77 -7.94 8.63
CA THR A 77 -7.45 -7.91 10.06
C THR A 77 -5.94 -7.86 10.25
N MET A 78 -5.48 -6.90 11.06
CA MET A 78 -4.06 -6.67 11.35
C MET A 78 -3.89 -6.31 12.83
N ASN A 79 -2.80 -6.78 13.45
CA ASN A 79 -2.39 -6.27 14.76
C ASN A 79 -1.80 -4.86 14.63
N ALA A 80 -1.64 -4.16 15.78
CA ALA A 80 -1.14 -2.79 15.81
C ALA A 80 0.24 -2.64 15.14
N ARG A 81 1.16 -3.59 15.38
CA ARG A 81 2.51 -3.56 14.77
C ARG A 81 2.44 -3.63 13.25
N SER A 82 1.61 -4.51 12.71
CA SER A 82 1.38 -4.63 11.28
C SER A 82 0.74 -3.37 10.71
N LEU A 83 -0.20 -2.74 11.44
CA LEU A 83 -0.81 -1.47 11.05
C LEU A 83 0.20 -0.33 10.99
N PHE A 84 1.13 -0.21 11.94
CA PHE A 84 2.22 0.78 11.85
C PHE A 84 3.03 0.60 10.57
N ASN A 85 3.40 -0.65 10.24
CA ASN A 85 4.13 -0.92 9.01
C ASN A 85 3.28 -0.62 7.75
N LEU A 86 1.96 -0.87 7.78
CA LEU A 86 1.06 -0.51 6.69
C LEU A 86 1.03 0.99 6.49
N ILE A 87 0.76 1.76 7.56
CA ILE A 87 0.70 3.23 7.50
C ILE A 87 2.05 3.76 6.97
N ALA A 88 3.16 3.33 7.55
CA ALA A 88 4.48 3.83 7.18
C ALA A 88 4.86 3.63 5.71
N GLN A 89 4.39 2.55 5.09
CA GLN A 89 4.64 2.28 3.67
C GLN A 89 3.58 2.92 2.78
N ARG A 90 2.32 2.88 3.18
CA ARG A 90 1.18 3.12 2.28
C ARG A 90 0.57 4.50 2.36
N THR A 91 0.95 5.31 3.34
CA THR A 91 0.67 6.76 3.32
C THR A 91 1.80 7.56 2.67
N CYS A 92 2.79 6.90 2.08
CA CYS A 92 3.89 7.54 1.37
C CYS A 92 3.38 8.26 0.12
N GLY A 93 3.98 9.41 -0.22
CA GLY A 93 3.61 10.19 -1.40
C GLY A 93 3.96 9.52 -2.73
N VAL A 94 4.89 8.56 -2.71
CA VAL A 94 5.35 7.78 -3.87
C VAL A 94 4.39 6.63 -4.23
N GLU A 95 3.57 6.19 -3.28
CA GLU A 95 2.62 5.09 -3.50
C GLU A 95 1.51 5.50 -4.46
N GLU A 96 0.94 4.52 -5.17
CA GLU A 96 -0.24 4.68 -6.00
C GLU A 96 -1.39 5.33 -5.23
N TRP A 97 -2.10 6.22 -5.92
CA TRP A 97 -3.09 7.10 -5.29
C TRP A 97 -4.24 6.32 -4.64
N GLU A 98 -4.68 5.21 -5.25
CA GLU A 98 -5.78 4.38 -4.75
C GLU A 98 -5.47 3.86 -3.34
N PHE A 99 -4.31 3.23 -3.20
CA PHE A 99 -3.94 2.59 -1.95
C PHE A 99 -3.57 3.63 -0.89
N ARG A 100 -3.00 4.77 -1.32
CA ARG A 100 -2.74 5.89 -0.43
C ARG A 100 -4.02 6.46 0.17
N MET A 101 -5.09 6.60 -0.63
CA MET A 101 -6.39 7.03 -0.10
C MET A 101 -6.95 6.03 0.91
N ILE A 102 -6.90 4.73 0.61
CA ILE A 102 -7.36 3.67 1.52
C ILE A 102 -6.55 3.70 2.83
N ALA A 103 -5.23 3.74 2.75
CA ALA A 103 -4.35 3.77 3.92
C ALA A 103 -4.56 5.03 4.77
N THR A 104 -4.81 6.17 4.14
CA THR A 104 -5.12 7.43 4.84
C THR A 104 -6.45 7.33 5.60
N ARG A 105 -7.49 6.77 4.97
CA ARG A 105 -8.79 6.53 5.63
C ARG A 105 -8.67 5.54 6.80
N ILE A 106 -7.87 4.48 6.64
CA ILE A 106 -7.57 3.54 7.73
C ILE A 106 -6.88 4.28 8.88
N HIS A 107 -5.86 5.09 8.60
CA HIS A 107 -5.14 5.85 9.63
C HIS A 107 -6.08 6.82 10.37
N GLN A 108 -6.94 7.54 9.66
CA GLN A 108 -7.94 8.43 10.26
C GLN A 108 -8.90 7.66 11.19
N ALA A 109 -9.41 6.51 10.77
CA ALA A 109 -10.27 5.69 11.62
C ALA A 109 -9.53 5.20 12.88
N LEU A 110 -8.25 4.83 12.76
CA LEU A 110 -7.43 4.42 13.89
C LEU A 110 -7.14 5.55 14.88
N LEU A 111 -7.03 6.80 14.41
CA LEU A 111 -6.89 7.97 15.27
C LEU A 111 -8.14 8.23 16.12
N VAL A 112 -9.32 7.87 15.62
CA VAL A 112 -10.57 7.94 16.38
C VAL A 112 -10.63 6.84 17.45
N VAL A 113 -10.27 5.61 17.09
CA VAL A 113 -10.40 4.44 17.98
C VAL A 113 -9.29 4.40 19.05
N ALA A 114 -8.05 4.69 18.68
CA ALA A 114 -6.88 4.55 19.57
C ALA A 114 -5.83 5.66 19.32
N PRO A 115 -6.15 6.93 19.66
CA PRO A 115 -5.28 8.07 19.39
C PRO A 115 -3.92 7.97 20.09
N SER A 116 -3.87 7.43 21.31
CA SER A 116 -2.62 7.28 22.09
C SER A 116 -1.58 6.41 21.37
N ILE A 117 -2.05 5.43 20.59
CA ILE A 117 -1.20 4.51 19.83
C ILE A 117 -0.80 5.13 18.49
N PHE A 118 -1.77 5.68 17.74
CA PHE A 118 -1.56 6.05 16.33
C PHE A 118 -1.28 7.54 16.07
N ARG A 119 -1.27 8.41 17.09
CA ARG A 119 -1.00 9.87 16.95
C ARG A 119 0.27 10.22 16.18
N HIS A 120 1.30 9.38 16.32
CA HIS A 120 2.61 9.58 15.69
C HIS A 120 2.85 8.60 14.55
N ALA A 121 1.86 7.81 14.15
CA ALA A 121 1.96 6.95 12.99
C ALA A 121 1.94 7.80 11.71
N GLY A 122 2.74 7.44 10.73
CA GLY A 122 2.85 8.18 9.49
C GLY A 122 3.89 7.58 8.57
N PRO A 123 4.18 8.21 7.42
CA PRO A 123 5.21 7.75 6.51
C PRO A 123 6.59 7.85 7.16
N ARG A 124 7.52 6.99 6.72
CA ARG A 124 8.88 6.85 7.29
C ARG A 124 9.67 8.14 7.32
N CYS A 125 9.48 9.03 6.34
CA CYS A 125 10.15 10.33 6.32
C CYS A 125 9.72 11.24 7.48
N VAL A 126 8.52 11.04 8.05
CA VAL A 126 8.01 11.76 9.21
C VAL A 126 8.36 11.04 10.50
N THR A 127 8.18 9.71 10.55
CA THR A 127 8.36 8.94 11.80
C THR A 127 9.82 8.62 12.10
N ASP A 128 10.57 8.21 11.09
CA ASP A 128 11.93 7.70 11.23
C ASP A 128 12.96 8.73 10.76
N LEU A 129 12.52 9.88 10.22
CA LEU A 129 13.36 10.89 9.56
C LEU A 129 14.23 10.29 8.44
N VAL A 130 13.75 9.23 7.80
CA VAL A 130 14.45 8.58 6.68
C VAL A 130 13.47 8.26 5.57
N CYS A 131 13.77 8.70 4.35
CA CYS A 131 13.07 8.28 3.14
C CYS A 131 13.87 7.14 2.48
N LEU A 132 13.21 6.00 2.20
CA LEU A 132 13.84 4.80 1.64
C LEU A 132 13.49 4.55 0.16
N GLU A 133 12.79 5.50 -0.46
CA GLU A 133 12.27 5.38 -1.82
C GLU A 133 13.30 5.72 -2.90
N GLY A 134 14.54 6.07 -2.52
CA GLY A 134 15.63 6.40 -3.45
C GLY A 134 15.22 7.48 -4.45
N LYS A 135 15.47 7.23 -5.75
CA LYS A 135 15.09 8.12 -6.86
C LYS A 135 13.62 8.56 -6.84
N LYS A 136 12.68 7.67 -6.47
CA LYS A 136 11.27 8.05 -6.38
C LYS A 136 11.01 8.99 -5.21
N GLY A 137 11.72 8.79 -4.10
CA GLY A 137 11.70 9.69 -2.95
C GLY A 137 12.25 11.08 -3.28
N GLU A 138 13.24 11.16 -4.16
CA GLU A 138 13.76 12.41 -4.71
C GLU A 138 12.69 13.18 -5.49
N MET A 139 11.96 12.50 -6.38
CA MET A 139 10.84 13.09 -7.13
C MET A 139 9.70 13.55 -6.21
N CYS A 140 9.39 12.78 -5.17
CA CYS A 140 8.36 13.16 -4.20
C CYS A 140 8.75 14.41 -3.40
N GLY A 141 10.04 14.58 -3.08
CA GLY A 141 10.57 15.78 -2.42
C GLY A 141 10.14 16.01 -0.96
N ARG A 142 9.14 15.28 -0.44
CA ARG A 142 8.56 15.49 0.90
C ARG A 142 9.57 15.43 2.04
N TYR A 143 10.62 14.63 1.93
CA TYR A 143 11.65 14.57 2.98
C TYR A 143 12.40 15.90 3.14
N LYS A 144 12.53 16.70 2.07
CA LYS A 144 13.25 17.98 2.09
C LYS A 144 12.57 19.02 2.97
N SER A 145 11.25 18.93 3.17
CA SER A 145 10.51 19.84 4.04
C SER A 145 10.52 19.44 5.51
N ILE A 146 11.09 18.28 5.85
CA ILE A 146 11.11 17.75 7.22
C ILE A 146 12.52 17.95 7.81
N PRO A 147 12.66 18.71 8.90
CA PRO A 147 13.97 18.92 9.54
C PRO A 147 14.61 17.59 9.96
N GLY A 148 15.86 17.38 9.55
CA GLY A 148 16.64 16.19 9.88
C GLY A 148 16.31 14.94 9.06
N ALA A 149 15.37 15.00 8.12
CA ALA A 149 15.05 13.86 7.29
C ALA A 149 16.09 13.64 6.17
N VAL A 150 16.55 12.41 6.02
CA VAL A 150 17.55 12.03 4.99
C VAL A 150 16.98 11.06 3.97
N LEU A 151 17.37 11.22 2.71
CA LEU A 151 17.08 10.24 1.66
C LEU A 151 18.14 9.15 1.65
N ARG A 152 17.70 7.89 1.59
CA ARG A 152 18.57 6.72 1.43
C ARG A 152 18.06 5.85 0.29
N ASP A 153 19.00 5.28 -0.46
CA ASP A 153 18.69 4.33 -1.53
C ASP A 153 18.34 2.95 -0.95
N GLY A 154 17.03 2.72 -0.79
CA GLY A 154 16.44 1.39 -0.60
C GLY A 154 16.36 0.88 0.84
N PHE A 155 15.45 -0.06 1.05
CA PHE A 155 15.11 -0.66 2.35
C PHE A 155 16.21 -1.56 2.94
N TYR A 156 17.16 -2.01 2.12
CA TYR A 156 18.23 -2.92 2.52
C TYR A 156 19.34 -3.00 1.47
N ARG A 157 20.15 -1.96 1.29
CA ARG A 157 21.53 -2.21 0.85
C ARG A 157 22.34 -2.47 2.10
N LYS A 158 22.74 -3.73 2.31
CA LYS A 158 23.95 -4.05 3.07
C LYS A 158 25.12 -3.34 2.36
N THR A 159 25.29 -2.04 2.57
CA THR A 159 26.60 -1.45 2.37
C THR A 159 27.48 -2.05 3.47
N LYS A 160 28.60 -2.65 3.07
CA LYS A 160 29.59 -3.23 3.99
C LYS A 160 29.97 -2.24 5.12
N ASP A 161 29.78 -0.96 4.91
CA ASP A 161 30.08 0.14 5.84
C ASP A 161 29.20 0.16 7.11
N HIS A 162 27.98 -0.40 7.08
CA HIS A 162 27.13 -0.41 8.27
C HIS A 162 27.57 -1.40 9.35
N LEU A 163 28.38 -2.42 9.02
CA LEU A 163 28.97 -3.33 10.00
C LEU A 163 30.17 -2.71 10.74
N GLN A 164 30.81 -1.67 10.19
CA GLN A 164 31.95 -1.03 10.85
C GLN A 164 31.57 0.05 11.87
N SER A 165 30.33 0.54 11.85
CA SER A 165 29.84 1.56 12.80
C SER A 165 29.13 0.98 14.03
N MET A 166 28.78 -0.30 14.02
CA MET A 166 28.39 -0.99 15.25
C MET A 166 29.65 -1.34 16.04
N ARG A 167 30.14 -0.38 16.84
CA ARG A 167 30.98 -0.70 17.99
C ARG A 167 30.15 -1.63 18.87
N VAL A 168 30.39 -2.93 18.71
CA VAL A 168 30.07 -3.92 19.73
C VAL A 168 30.67 -3.37 21.01
N ILE A 169 29.81 -2.99 21.96
CA ILE A 169 30.24 -2.72 23.32
C ILE A 169 30.75 -4.07 23.82
N GLN A 170 32.04 -4.33 23.63
CA GLN A 170 32.70 -5.44 24.28
C GLN A 170 32.64 -5.14 25.77
N ILE A 171 31.71 -5.80 26.45
CA ILE A 171 31.74 -5.95 27.89
C ILE A 171 33.04 -6.71 28.17
N LYS A 172 34.08 -5.99 28.59
CA LYS A 172 35.32 -6.60 29.08
C LYS A 172 34.94 -7.36 30.35
N GLU A 173 34.79 -8.67 30.24
CA GLU A 173 34.83 -9.55 31.40
C GLU A 173 36.21 -9.37 32.05
N LYS A 174 36.24 -8.66 33.19
CA LYS A 174 37.37 -8.69 34.11
C LYS A 174 37.43 -10.11 34.66
N THR A 175 38.27 -10.95 34.08
CA THR A 175 38.74 -12.16 34.75
C THR A 175 39.43 -11.74 36.04
N ARG A 176 38.76 -12.04 37.16
CA ARG A 176 39.36 -11.95 38.50
C ARG A 176 40.51 -12.94 38.55
N SER A 177 41.72 -12.41 38.71
CA SER A 177 42.87 -13.13 39.25
C SER A 177 42.43 -13.85 40.53
N ASN A 178 42.66 -15.17 40.60
CA ASN A 178 42.71 -15.87 41.87
C ASN A 178 43.52 -17.17 41.74
N LYS A 179 44.61 -17.19 42.52
CA LYS A 179 45.58 -18.27 42.82
C LYS A 179 46.72 -18.46 41.83
#